data_AF-A0AAW6AZM5-F1
#
_entry.id   AF-A0AAW6AZM5-F1
#
_cell.length_a   1.000
_cell.length_b   1.000
_cell.length_c   1.000
_cell.angle_alpha   90.00
_cell.angle_beta   90.00
_cell.angle_gamma   90.00
#
_symmetry.space_group_name_H-M   'P 1'
#
loop_
_entity.id
_entity.type
_entity.pdbx_description
1 polymer ?
#
loop_
_entity_poly.entity_id
_entity_poly.type
_entity_poly.pdbx_seq_one_letter_code
_entity_poly.pdbx_strand_id
1 'polypeptide(L)'
;MIDADETRRQKAKNLRYKKPVVKGLNLDEINNNLYDIQEECESVRWYFDGDDETLINALDGNDEEAYEFKMMFGDLCAECEQMREDLQDVLWHDEQKEAFNSWFPAIGGGELIGWDPYESDYMPLMGGYEEGLAEKEAKKRISRMTKEQILDTAKLSFRIIRSYLGLISRYDQLKAAIDILRDQNTGYLQMVKRIEELYEKADEDDFFNWNDRMKEFERLINCMPQEAWIQ
;
A
#
# COMPACT_ATOMS: atom_id res chain seq x y z
N MET A 1 -39.05 9.09 22.98
CA MET A 1 -38.24 8.11 23.72
C MET A 1 -36.93 8.01 22.95
N ILE A 2 -35.81 8.46 23.53
CA ILE A 2 -34.52 8.34 22.83
C ILE A 2 -34.23 6.85 22.68
N ASP A 3 -33.89 6.43 21.46
CA ASP A 3 -33.55 5.04 21.17
C ASP A 3 -32.35 4.60 22.04
N ALA A 4 -32.48 3.45 22.68
CA ALA A 4 -31.46 2.91 23.56
C ALA A 4 -30.17 2.58 22.80
N ASP A 5 -30.28 2.30 21.50
CA ASP A 5 -29.14 2.06 20.64
C ASP A 5 -28.40 3.35 20.28
N GLU A 6 -29.13 4.37 19.84
CA GLU A 6 -28.57 5.72 19.60
C GLU A 6 -27.87 6.29 20.83
N THR A 7 -28.43 6.04 22.03
CA THR A 7 -27.80 6.43 23.29
C THR A 7 -26.45 5.74 23.53
N ARG A 8 -26.34 4.44 23.18
CA ARG A 8 -25.08 3.68 23.31
C ARG A 8 -24.04 4.20 22.32
N ARG A 9 -24.44 4.41 21.08
CA ARG A 9 -23.59 4.97 20.03
C ARG A 9 -23.01 6.34 20.40
N GLN A 10 -23.86 7.26 20.89
CA GLN A 10 -23.41 8.59 21.29
C GLN A 10 -22.46 8.55 22.51
N LYS A 11 -22.68 7.62 23.45
CA LYS A 11 -21.75 7.42 24.58
C LYS A 11 -20.39 6.92 24.11
N ALA A 12 -20.36 5.95 23.19
CA ALA A 12 -19.12 5.42 22.63
C ALA A 12 -18.33 6.49 21.88
N LYS A 13 -19.03 7.28 21.05
CA LYS A 13 -18.47 8.44 20.35
C LYS A 13 -17.80 9.43 21.31
N ASN A 14 -18.49 9.78 22.40
CA ASN A 14 -17.96 10.70 23.42
C ASN A 14 -16.76 10.15 24.20
N LEU A 15 -16.39 8.87 24.03
CA LEU A 15 -15.26 8.24 24.71
C LEU A 15 -14.04 8.03 23.81
N ARG A 16 -14.13 8.28 22.50
CA ARG A 16 -13.03 8.03 21.54
C ARG A 16 -11.70 8.66 21.96
N TYR A 17 -11.75 9.91 22.43
CA TYR A 17 -10.57 10.65 22.91
C TYR A 17 -9.82 9.95 24.05
N LYS A 18 -10.47 8.98 24.73
CA LYS A 18 -9.84 8.24 25.81
C LYS A 18 -8.76 7.32 25.30
N LYS A 19 -8.86 6.70 24.13
CA LYS A 19 -7.81 5.84 23.57
C LYS A 19 -7.39 6.39 22.21
N PRO A 20 -6.64 7.51 22.21
CA PRO A 20 -6.22 8.13 20.97
C PRO A 20 -4.98 7.45 20.41
N VAL A 21 -4.89 7.44 19.09
CA VAL A 21 -3.70 7.07 18.33
C VAL A 21 -3.47 8.08 17.21
N VAL A 22 -2.25 8.15 16.69
CA VAL A 22 -2.00 8.89 15.45
C VAL A 22 -2.40 8.01 14.28
N LYS A 23 -3.21 8.58 13.39
CA LYS A 23 -3.67 7.91 12.17
C LYS A 23 -2.49 7.52 11.28
N GLY A 24 -2.47 6.27 10.82
CA GLY A 24 -1.38 5.66 10.06
C GLY A 24 -0.15 5.28 10.90
N LEU A 25 -0.14 5.53 12.22
CA LEU A 25 1.00 5.30 13.11
C LEU A 25 0.59 4.62 14.42
N ASN A 26 -0.28 3.61 14.30
CA ASN A 26 -0.62 2.71 15.40
C ASN A 26 -0.25 1.26 15.05
N LEU A 27 0.00 0.42 16.06
CA LEU A 27 0.51 -0.94 15.81
C LEU A 27 -0.44 -1.82 15.01
N ASP A 28 -1.75 -1.67 15.18
CA ASP A 28 -2.74 -2.49 14.46
C ASP A 28 -2.76 -2.10 12.97
N GLU A 29 -2.75 -0.78 12.66
CA GLU A 29 -2.63 -0.29 11.28
C GLU A 29 -1.29 -0.68 10.63
N ILE A 30 -0.17 -0.55 11.36
CA ILE A 30 1.15 -0.96 10.85
C ILE A 30 1.13 -2.45 10.49
N ASN A 31 0.62 -3.29 11.38
CA ASN A 31 0.54 -4.73 11.17
C ASN A 31 -0.35 -5.09 9.97
N ASN A 32 -1.51 -4.45 9.84
CA ASN A 32 -2.41 -4.65 8.70
C ASN A 32 -1.76 -4.21 7.38
N ASN A 33 -1.11 -3.04 7.36
CA ASN A 33 -0.43 -2.56 6.16
C ASN A 33 0.73 -3.49 5.75
N LEU A 34 1.42 -4.13 6.71
CA LEU A 34 2.43 -5.14 6.39
C LEU A 34 1.83 -6.39 5.75
N TYR A 35 0.62 -6.81 6.16
CA TYR A 35 -0.12 -7.87 5.47
C TYR A 35 -0.50 -7.46 4.04
N ASP A 36 -1.05 -6.25 3.87
CA ASP A 36 -1.46 -5.75 2.55
C ASP A 36 -0.27 -5.69 1.58
N ILE A 37 0.89 -5.19 2.05
CA ILE A 37 2.12 -5.18 1.27
C ILE A 37 2.55 -6.59 0.89
N GLN A 38 2.51 -7.53 1.83
CA GLN A 38 2.88 -8.92 1.58
C GLN A 38 1.96 -9.57 0.53
N GLU A 39 0.65 -9.44 0.67
CA GLU A 39 -0.33 -9.99 -0.28
C GLU A 39 -0.12 -9.44 -1.69
N GLU A 40 0.18 -8.14 -1.79
CA GLU A 40 0.48 -7.49 -3.07
C GLU A 40 1.81 -7.99 -3.67
N CYS A 41 2.85 -8.20 -2.85
CA CYS A 41 4.11 -8.79 -3.31
C CYS A 41 3.92 -10.23 -3.80
N GLU A 42 3.14 -11.03 -3.08
CA GLU A 42 2.78 -12.40 -3.49
C GLU A 42 1.99 -12.40 -4.80
N SER A 43 1.03 -11.47 -4.96
CA SER A 43 0.26 -11.29 -6.19
C SER A 43 1.15 -10.98 -7.41
N VAL A 44 2.16 -10.11 -7.24
CA VAL A 44 3.14 -9.83 -8.30
C VAL A 44 3.94 -11.07 -8.66
N ARG A 45 4.37 -11.85 -7.66
CA ARG A 45 5.06 -13.12 -7.89
C ARG A 45 4.20 -14.11 -8.71
N TRP A 46 2.93 -14.26 -8.35
CA TRP A 46 1.99 -15.12 -9.10
C TRP A 46 1.70 -14.64 -10.52
N TYR A 47 1.63 -13.32 -10.74
CA TYR A 47 1.40 -12.74 -12.05
C TYR A 47 2.49 -13.16 -13.06
N PHE A 48 3.72 -13.32 -12.60
CA PHE A 48 4.84 -13.67 -13.47
C PHE A 48 5.19 -15.16 -13.48
N ASP A 49 4.97 -15.91 -12.39
CA ASP A 49 5.27 -17.36 -12.36
C ASP A 49 4.48 -18.19 -13.40
N GLY A 50 3.42 -17.62 -14.01
CA GLY A 50 2.67 -18.25 -15.10
C GLY A 50 3.13 -17.89 -16.52
N ASP A 51 3.91 -16.82 -16.69
CA ASP A 51 4.34 -16.27 -17.98
C ASP A 51 5.58 -15.37 -17.79
N ASP A 52 6.73 -16.00 -17.54
CA ASP A 52 8.02 -15.30 -17.37
C ASP A 52 8.40 -14.47 -18.60
N GLU A 53 7.96 -14.89 -19.79
CA GLU A 53 8.18 -14.19 -21.06
C GLU A 53 7.56 -12.78 -21.01
N THR A 54 6.43 -12.59 -20.33
CA THR A 54 5.78 -11.28 -20.19
C THR A 54 6.64 -10.27 -19.43
N LEU A 55 7.32 -10.67 -18.35
CA LEU A 55 8.22 -9.78 -17.61
C LEU A 55 9.51 -9.51 -18.38
N ILE A 56 10.10 -10.59 -18.92
CA ILE A 56 11.34 -10.53 -19.69
C ILE A 56 11.16 -9.61 -20.90
N ASN A 57 10.06 -9.74 -21.63
CA ASN A 57 9.73 -8.87 -22.77
C ASN A 57 9.50 -7.42 -22.36
N ALA A 58 8.88 -7.17 -21.19
CA ALA A 58 8.70 -5.82 -20.66
C ALA A 58 10.02 -5.17 -20.24
N LEU A 59 11.05 -5.97 -19.97
CA LEU A 59 12.41 -5.55 -19.64
C LEU A 59 13.37 -5.77 -20.83
N ASP A 60 12.89 -5.56 -22.05
CA ASP A 60 13.68 -5.62 -23.29
C ASP A 60 14.44 -6.94 -23.51
N GLY A 61 13.91 -8.06 -23.00
CA GLY A 61 14.52 -9.38 -23.10
C GLY A 61 15.58 -9.66 -22.01
N ASN A 62 15.70 -8.82 -20.99
CA ASN A 62 16.70 -8.95 -19.93
C ASN A 62 16.24 -9.91 -18.81
N ASP A 63 16.58 -11.19 -18.96
CA ASP A 63 16.25 -12.25 -18.00
C ASP A 63 16.90 -12.02 -16.60
N GLU A 64 18.11 -11.45 -16.56
CA GLU A 64 18.79 -11.17 -15.29
C GLU A 64 18.03 -10.10 -14.48
N GLU A 65 17.61 -9.02 -15.14
CA GLU A 65 16.84 -7.95 -14.51
C GLU A 65 15.43 -8.40 -14.12
N ALA A 66 14.79 -9.25 -14.93
CA ALA A 66 13.51 -9.87 -14.59
C ALA A 66 13.62 -10.74 -13.32
N TYR A 67 14.70 -11.53 -13.22
CA TYR A 67 14.98 -12.33 -12.03
C TYR A 67 15.26 -11.47 -10.79
N GLU A 68 16.12 -10.44 -10.91
CA GLU A 68 16.40 -9.50 -9.83
C GLU A 68 15.13 -8.80 -9.35
N PHE A 69 14.26 -8.39 -10.28
CA PHE A 69 12.99 -7.74 -9.97
C PHE A 69 12.08 -8.65 -9.15
N LYS A 70 11.94 -9.93 -9.54
CA LYS A 70 11.19 -10.92 -8.75
C LYS A 70 11.80 -11.13 -7.36
N MET A 71 13.13 -11.22 -7.28
CA MET A 71 13.83 -11.39 -6.00
C MET A 71 13.56 -10.20 -5.06
N MET A 72 13.52 -8.96 -5.56
CA MET A 72 13.21 -7.80 -4.73
C MET A 72 11.82 -7.85 -4.10
N PHE A 73 10.79 -8.34 -4.82
CA PHE A 73 9.46 -8.57 -4.23
C PHE A 73 9.46 -9.72 -3.21
N GLY A 74 10.22 -10.79 -3.48
CA GLY A 74 10.39 -11.91 -2.56
C GLY A 74 11.07 -11.49 -1.25
N ASP A 75 12.13 -10.70 -1.33
CA ASP A 75 12.84 -10.16 -0.17
C ASP A 75 11.93 -9.23 0.63
N LEU A 76 11.20 -8.32 -0.04
CA LEU A 76 10.26 -7.42 0.63
C LEU A 76 9.14 -8.17 1.34
N CYS A 77 8.61 -9.23 0.72
CA CYS A 77 7.62 -10.13 1.32
C CYS A 77 8.17 -10.76 2.61
N ALA A 78 9.37 -11.33 2.56
CA ALA A 78 10.02 -11.97 3.73
C ALA A 78 10.33 -10.95 4.84
N GLU A 79 10.76 -9.74 4.51
CA GLU A 79 11.02 -8.70 5.49
C GLU A 79 9.74 -8.15 6.14
N CYS A 80 8.63 -8.08 5.39
CA CYS A 80 7.33 -7.73 5.95
C CYS A 80 6.86 -8.81 6.94
N GLU A 81 7.00 -10.09 6.58
CA GLU A 81 6.72 -11.21 7.49
C GLU A 81 7.58 -11.15 8.74
N GLN A 82 8.91 -11.00 8.60
CA GLN A 82 9.81 -10.88 9.75
C GLN A 82 9.44 -9.70 10.66
N MET A 83 9.09 -8.55 10.08
CA MET A 83 8.66 -7.41 10.89
C MET A 83 7.34 -7.69 11.62
N ARG A 84 6.39 -8.40 11.01
CA ARG A 84 5.15 -8.80 11.69
C ARG A 84 5.42 -9.77 12.84
N GLU A 85 6.30 -10.74 12.65
CA GLU A 85 6.75 -11.64 13.72
C GLU A 85 7.40 -10.85 14.88
N ASP A 86 8.30 -9.92 14.56
CA ASP A 86 8.95 -9.06 15.56
C ASP A 86 7.94 -8.16 16.30
N LEU A 87 6.88 -7.72 15.61
CA LEU A 87 5.79 -6.93 16.20
C LEU A 87 4.86 -7.77 17.08
N GLN A 88 4.79 -9.08 16.87
CA GLN A 88 3.87 -9.95 17.62
C GLN A 88 4.13 -9.88 19.12
N ASP A 89 5.39 -9.85 19.55
CA ASP A 89 5.76 -9.69 20.95
C ASP A 89 5.23 -8.37 21.53
N VAL A 90 5.33 -7.27 20.78
CA VAL A 90 4.85 -5.94 21.20
C VAL A 90 3.33 -5.90 21.25
N LEU A 91 2.66 -6.53 20.28
CA LEU A 91 1.21 -6.63 20.18
C LEU A 91 0.62 -7.48 21.31
N TRP A 92 1.35 -8.50 21.80
CA TRP A 92 0.91 -9.39 22.87
C TRP A 92 1.03 -8.77 24.26
N HIS A 93 1.82 -7.70 24.40
CA HIS A 93 2.04 -7.00 25.65
C HIS A 93 1.29 -5.66 25.70
N ASP A 94 0.11 -5.68 26.34
CA ASP A 94 -0.78 -4.51 26.49
C ASP A 94 -0.06 -3.23 26.93
N GLU A 95 0.90 -3.33 27.86
CA GLU A 95 1.66 -2.18 28.35
C GLU A 95 2.52 -1.55 27.25
N GLN A 96 3.17 -2.35 26.42
CA GLN A 96 4.02 -1.87 25.32
C GLN A 96 3.18 -1.32 24.17
N LYS A 97 2.08 -2.02 23.84
CA LYS A 97 1.11 -1.55 22.85
C LYS A 97 0.51 -0.20 23.23
N GLU A 98 0.00 -0.06 24.45
CA GLU A 98 -0.56 1.20 24.94
C GLU A 98 0.52 2.30 25.05
N ALA A 99 1.77 1.96 25.39
CA ALA A 99 2.86 2.93 25.43
C ALA A 99 3.22 3.47 24.05
N PHE A 100 3.35 2.61 23.03
CA PHE A 100 3.57 3.01 21.63
C PHE A 100 2.41 3.89 21.14
N ASN A 101 1.19 3.40 21.30
CA ASN A 101 -0.03 4.08 20.83
C ASN A 101 -0.25 5.43 21.52
N SER A 102 0.19 5.59 22.78
CA SER A 102 0.06 6.85 23.53
C SER A 102 1.20 7.84 23.28
N TRP A 103 2.37 7.38 22.84
CA TRP A 103 3.56 8.21 22.71
C TRP A 103 3.38 9.30 21.65
N PHE A 104 2.98 8.94 20.43
CA PHE A 104 2.81 9.90 19.33
C PHE A 104 1.70 10.93 19.57
N PRO A 105 0.51 10.55 20.08
CA PRO A 105 -0.49 11.54 20.48
C PRO A 105 -0.01 12.47 21.60
N ALA A 106 0.82 11.98 22.54
CA ALA A 106 1.32 12.81 23.64
C ALA A 106 2.27 13.93 23.16
N ILE A 107 2.92 13.77 22.02
CA ILE A 107 3.85 14.75 21.45
C ILE A 107 3.25 15.55 20.28
N GLY A 108 1.97 15.34 19.95
CA GLY A 108 1.32 16.00 18.81
C GLY A 108 1.83 15.49 17.46
N GLY A 109 2.03 14.17 17.33
CA GLY A 109 2.66 13.54 16.17
C GLY A 109 1.84 13.49 14.88
N GLY A 110 0.60 13.99 14.86
CA GLY A 110 -0.24 14.00 13.66
C GLY A 110 -1.74 14.07 13.94
N GLU A 111 -2.54 13.78 12.92
CA GLU A 111 -4.00 13.64 13.01
C GLU A 111 -4.37 12.51 13.98
N LEU A 112 -5.29 12.78 14.92
CA LEU A 112 -5.68 11.82 15.95
C LEU A 112 -7.02 11.17 15.65
N ILE A 113 -7.06 9.84 15.81
CA ILE A 113 -8.28 9.03 15.81
C ILE A 113 -8.41 8.36 17.18
N GLY A 114 -9.61 7.89 17.53
CA GLY A 114 -9.87 7.30 18.84
C GLY A 114 -10.74 6.06 18.78
N TRP A 115 -10.44 5.10 19.66
CA TRP A 115 -11.18 3.83 19.74
C TRP A 115 -12.65 4.05 20.07
N ASP A 116 -13.54 3.59 19.20
CA ASP A 116 -14.98 3.56 19.41
C ASP A 116 -15.40 2.13 19.82
N PRO A 117 -15.80 1.91 21.08
CA PRO A 117 -16.18 0.57 21.54
C PRO A 117 -17.53 0.08 20.99
N TYR A 118 -18.34 0.93 20.35
CA TYR A 118 -19.58 0.51 19.70
C TYR A 118 -19.28 0.00 18.28
N GLU A 119 -18.47 0.73 17.51
CA GLU A 119 -18.04 0.32 16.16
C GLU A 119 -16.94 -0.77 16.22
N SER A 120 -16.28 -0.92 17.38
CA SER A 120 -15.12 -1.80 17.57
C SER A 120 -13.96 -1.47 16.63
N ASP A 121 -13.75 -0.18 16.40
CA ASP A 121 -12.73 0.35 15.49
C ASP A 121 -12.27 1.75 15.91
N TYR A 122 -11.15 2.21 15.35
CA TYR A 122 -10.70 3.59 15.49
C TYR A 122 -11.48 4.51 14.55
N MET A 123 -12.08 5.55 15.14
CA MET A 123 -12.91 6.50 14.42
C MET A 123 -12.35 7.92 14.54
N PRO A 124 -12.64 8.80 13.57
CA PRO A 124 -12.23 10.20 13.64
C PRO A 124 -12.73 10.90 14.92
N LEU A 125 -11.87 11.77 15.46
CA LEU A 125 -12.23 12.74 16.49
C LEU A 125 -12.90 13.95 15.84
N MET A 126 -13.99 14.43 16.44
CA MET A 126 -14.81 15.49 15.88
C MET A 126 -14.27 16.88 16.25
N GLY A 127 -13.17 17.26 15.61
CA GLY A 127 -12.57 18.60 15.66
C GLY A 127 -11.67 18.87 16.87
N GLY A 128 -11.13 20.10 16.90
CA GLY A 128 -10.00 20.44 17.78
C GLY A 128 -10.26 20.34 19.29
N TYR A 129 -11.51 20.37 19.75
CA TYR A 129 -11.81 20.13 21.17
C TYR A 129 -11.54 18.68 21.59
N GLU A 130 -11.98 17.71 20.80
CA GLU A 130 -11.77 16.28 21.09
C GLU A 130 -10.30 15.89 20.92
N GLU A 131 -9.63 16.41 19.88
CA GLU A 131 -8.18 16.25 19.69
C GLU A 131 -7.39 16.81 20.88
N GLY A 132 -7.75 18.01 21.36
CA GLY A 132 -7.11 18.59 22.54
C GLY A 132 -7.35 17.79 23.83
N LEU A 133 -8.47 17.08 23.95
CA LEU A 133 -8.71 16.14 25.05
C LEU A 133 -7.89 14.86 24.88
N ALA A 134 -7.80 14.33 23.67
CA ALA A 134 -7.02 13.16 23.32
C ALA A 134 -5.53 13.36 23.64
N GLU A 135 -4.93 14.45 23.18
CA GLU A 135 -3.54 14.78 23.51
C GLU A 135 -3.31 14.86 25.03
N LYS A 136 -4.22 15.51 25.76
CA LYS A 136 -4.13 15.62 27.22
C LYS A 136 -4.19 14.26 27.88
N GLU A 137 -5.05 13.37 27.41
CA GLU A 137 -5.17 12.02 27.97
C GLU A 137 -3.93 11.17 27.68
N ALA A 138 -3.37 11.27 26.46
CA ALA A 138 -2.10 10.64 26.11
C ALA A 138 -0.93 11.18 26.96
N LYS A 139 -0.82 12.50 27.11
CA LYS A 139 0.19 13.15 27.98
C LYS A 139 0.11 12.65 29.42
N LYS A 140 -1.10 12.46 29.97
CA LYS A 140 -1.28 11.90 31.32
C LYS A 140 -0.76 10.47 31.41
N ARG A 141 -0.98 9.63 30.38
CA ARG A 141 -0.46 8.25 30.36
C ARG A 141 1.06 8.23 30.38
N ILE A 142 1.69 8.97 29.47
CA ILE A 142 3.15 9.07 29.39
C ILE A 142 3.73 9.67 30.68
N SER A 143 3.06 10.66 31.29
CA SER A 143 3.52 11.28 32.54
C SER A 143 3.44 10.37 33.78
N ARG A 144 2.78 9.21 33.70
CA ARG A 144 2.78 8.20 34.77
C ARG A 144 3.99 7.26 34.69
N MET A 145 4.71 7.27 33.57
CA MET A 145 5.89 6.45 33.34
C MET A 145 7.13 7.10 33.98
N THR A 146 8.14 6.29 34.32
CA THR A 146 9.45 6.79 34.73
C THR A 146 10.19 7.37 33.52
N LYS A 147 11.23 8.19 33.78
CA LYS A 147 12.09 8.71 32.70
C LYS A 147 12.71 7.60 31.86
N GLU A 148 13.09 6.49 32.49
CA GLU A 148 13.65 5.32 31.83
C GLU A 148 12.61 4.63 30.94
N GLN A 149 11.41 4.38 31.46
CA GLN A 149 10.30 3.82 30.67
C GLN A 149 9.95 4.69 29.46
N ILE A 150 9.96 6.02 29.61
CA ILE A 150 9.74 6.96 28.49
C ILE A 150 10.82 6.78 27.42
N LEU A 151 12.09 6.69 27.80
CA LEU A 151 13.20 6.51 26.87
C LEU A 151 13.12 5.15 26.16
N ASP A 152 12.74 4.09 26.88
CA ASP A 152 12.56 2.76 26.30
C ASP A 152 11.38 2.71 25.32
N THR A 153 10.24 3.32 25.67
CA THR A 153 9.11 3.46 24.76
C THR A 153 9.47 4.26 23.52
N ALA A 154 10.17 5.39 23.67
CA ALA A 154 10.62 6.19 22.53
C ALA A 154 11.57 5.38 21.64
N LYS A 155 12.56 4.69 22.23
CA LYS A 155 13.52 3.84 21.51
C LYS A 155 12.80 2.75 20.72
N LEU A 156 11.88 2.02 21.34
CA LEU A 156 11.08 0.99 20.66
C LEU A 156 10.25 1.59 19.52
N SER A 157 9.55 2.69 19.80
CA SER A 157 8.68 3.35 18.83
C SER A 157 9.44 3.85 17.60
N PHE A 158 10.61 4.47 17.79
CA PHE A 158 11.45 4.92 16.68
C PHE A 158 12.04 3.75 15.87
N ARG A 159 12.38 2.62 16.52
CA ARG A 159 12.84 1.43 15.81
C ARG A 159 11.75 0.88 14.91
N ILE A 160 10.54 0.71 15.44
CA ILE A 160 9.38 0.21 14.69
C ILE A 160 9.09 1.15 13.50
N ILE A 161 8.94 2.45 13.73
CA ILE A 161 8.64 3.39 12.65
C ILE A 161 9.73 3.43 11.60
N ARG A 162 11.01 3.45 12.00
CA ARG A 162 12.12 3.47 11.03
C ARG A 162 12.09 2.25 10.14
N SER A 163 11.90 1.06 10.69
CA SER A 163 11.81 -0.18 9.91
C SER A 163 10.58 -0.14 8.99
N TYR A 164 9.43 0.25 9.53
CA TYR A 164 8.18 0.32 8.78
C TYR A 164 8.26 1.28 7.59
N LEU A 165 8.75 2.52 7.80
CA LEU A 165 8.90 3.50 6.74
C LEU A 165 9.90 3.04 5.66
N GLY A 166 10.93 2.28 6.04
CA GLY A 166 11.86 1.67 5.09
C GLY A 166 11.20 0.62 4.20
N LEU A 167 10.28 -0.18 4.76
CA LEU A 167 9.50 -1.16 4.00
C LEU A 167 8.50 -0.48 3.07
N ILE A 168 7.72 0.48 3.57
CA ILE A 168 6.77 1.25 2.75
C ILE A 168 7.50 1.92 1.58
N SER A 169 8.62 2.60 1.84
CA SER A 169 9.34 3.31 0.78
C SER A 169 9.83 2.37 -0.31
N ARG A 170 10.26 1.14 0.02
CA ARG A 170 10.67 0.14 -0.97
C ARG A 170 9.47 -0.43 -1.71
N TYR A 171 8.38 -0.71 -0.99
CA TYR A 171 7.13 -1.14 -1.59
C TYR A 171 6.62 -0.12 -2.61
N ASP A 172 6.54 1.16 -2.26
CA ASP A 172 6.07 2.22 -3.14
C ASP A 172 6.92 2.34 -4.42
N GLN A 173 8.25 2.18 -4.28
CA GLN A 173 9.17 2.18 -5.43
C GLN A 173 8.95 0.98 -6.34
N LEU A 174 8.86 -0.22 -5.77
CA LEU A 174 8.61 -1.45 -6.52
C LEU A 174 7.23 -1.44 -7.17
N LYS A 175 6.21 -0.95 -6.46
CA LYS A 175 4.83 -0.79 -6.96
C LYS A 175 4.78 0.17 -8.14
N ALA A 176 5.44 1.33 -8.04
CA ALA A 176 5.51 2.26 -9.15
C ALA A 176 6.21 1.63 -10.37
N ALA A 177 7.28 0.85 -10.17
CA ALA A 177 7.97 0.16 -11.25
C ALA A 177 7.08 -0.88 -11.95
N ILE A 178 6.38 -1.74 -11.18
CA ILE A 178 5.51 -2.76 -11.77
C ILE A 178 4.29 -2.16 -12.47
N ASP A 179 3.73 -1.06 -11.94
CA ASP A 179 2.61 -0.37 -12.58
C ASP A 179 3.04 0.21 -13.95
N ILE A 180 4.26 0.76 -14.05
CA ILE A 180 4.84 1.21 -15.33
C ILE A 180 4.97 0.03 -16.32
N LEU A 181 5.52 -1.11 -15.87
CA LEU A 181 5.69 -2.28 -16.73
C LEU A 181 4.34 -2.84 -17.21
N ARG A 182 3.33 -2.88 -16.35
CA ARG A 182 1.96 -3.30 -16.70
C ARG A 182 1.29 -2.35 -17.69
N ASP A 183 1.45 -1.04 -17.52
CA ASP A 183 0.90 -0.04 -18.43
C ASP A 183 1.55 -0.13 -19.82
N GLN A 184 2.87 -0.29 -19.88
CA GLN A 184 3.59 -0.51 -21.14
C GLN A 184 3.08 -1.76 -21.85
N ASN A 185 3.00 -2.88 -21.14
CA ASN A 185 2.57 -4.15 -21.73
C ASN A 185 1.10 -4.11 -22.19
N THR A 186 0.21 -3.48 -21.42
CA THR A 186 -1.19 -3.24 -21.82
C THR A 186 -1.28 -2.37 -23.07
N GLY A 187 -0.42 -1.35 -23.18
CA GLY A 187 -0.30 -0.51 -24.37
C GLY A 187 0.13 -1.32 -25.60
N TYR A 188 1.16 -2.17 -25.48
CA TYR A 188 1.60 -3.05 -26.56
C TYR A 188 0.50 -4.03 -26.99
N LEU A 189 -0.17 -4.70 -26.04
CA LEU A 189 -1.28 -5.62 -26.34
C LEU A 189 -2.45 -4.91 -27.05
N GLN A 190 -2.76 -3.67 -26.69
CA GLN A 190 -3.78 -2.88 -27.39
C GLN A 190 -3.33 -2.53 -28.82
N MET A 191 -2.06 -2.19 -29.03
CA MET A 191 -1.52 -1.96 -30.37
C MET A 191 -1.57 -3.23 -31.22
N VAL A 192 -1.14 -4.37 -30.70
CA VAL A 192 -1.17 -5.66 -31.42
C VAL A 192 -2.59 -6.02 -31.83
N LYS A 193 -3.56 -5.95 -30.90
CA LYS A 193 -4.98 -6.17 -31.24
C LYS A 193 -5.47 -5.20 -32.31
N ARG A 194 -5.05 -3.94 -32.27
CA ARG A 194 -5.43 -2.95 -33.29
C ARG A 194 -4.82 -3.28 -34.66
N ILE A 195 -3.59 -3.79 -34.70
CA ILE A 195 -2.94 -4.28 -35.93
C ILE A 195 -3.70 -5.48 -36.48
N GLU A 196 -4.02 -6.47 -35.65
CA GLU A 196 -4.79 -7.67 -36.03
C GLU A 196 -6.16 -7.30 -36.59
N GLU A 197 -6.92 -6.43 -35.90
CA GLU A 197 -8.23 -5.95 -36.37
C GLU A 197 -8.16 -5.23 -37.72
N LEU A 198 -7.13 -4.40 -37.93
CA LEU A 198 -6.95 -3.65 -39.17
C LEU A 198 -6.45 -4.55 -40.30
N TYR A 199 -5.62 -5.56 -39.98
CA TYR A 199 -5.16 -6.59 -40.91
C TYR A 199 -6.33 -7.44 -41.41
N GLU A 200 -7.18 -7.96 -40.50
CA GLU A 200 -8.38 -8.73 -40.88
C GLU A 200 -9.33 -7.92 -41.77
N LYS A 201 -9.56 -6.64 -41.44
CA LYS A 201 -10.40 -5.76 -42.26
C LYS A 201 -9.79 -5.43 -43.62
N ALA A 202 -8.45 -5.37 -43.71
CA ALA A 202 -7.76 -5.17 -44.97
C ALA A 202 -7.81 -6.45 -45.83
N ASP A 203 -7.68 -7.62 -45.21
CA ASP A 203 -7.81 -8.94 -45.85
C ASP A 203 -9.22 -9.17 -46.42
N GLU A 204 -10.28 -8.80 -45.69
CA GLU A 204 -11.67 -8.81 -46.19
C GLU A 204 -11.85 -8.01 -47.50
N ASP A 205 -11.04 -6.97 -47.69
CA ASP A 205 -11.05 -6.08 -48.85
C ASP A 205 -9.90 -6.40 -49.83
N ASP A 206 -9.34 -7.61 -49.80
CA ASP A 206 -8.22 -8.09 -50.65
C ASP A 206 -7.00 -7.15 -50.63
N PHE A 207 -6.75 -6.49 -49.50
CA PHE A 207 -5.71 -5.47 -49.31
C PHE A 207 -5.76 -4.35 -50.36
N PHE A 208 -6.97 -3.98 -50.81
CA PHE A 208 -7.13 -2.98 -51.86
C PHE A 208 -6.65 -1.60 -51.40
N ASN A 209 -5.52 -1.16 -51.96
CA ASN A 209 -4.76 0.02 -51.53
C ASN A 209 -5.48 1.37 -51.59
N TRP A 210 -6.58 1.50 -52.32
CA TRP A 210 -7.37 2.74 -52.36
C TRP A 210 -8.45 2.84 -51.28
N ASN A 211 -8.72 1.73 -50.56
CA ASN A 211 -9.69 1.69 -49.48
C ASN A 211 -9.18 2.42 -48.24
N ASP A 212 -10.07 3.11 -47.54
CA ASP A 212 -9.73 3.89 -46.35
C ASP A 212 -9.24 3.01 -45.20
N ARG A 213 -9.68 1.73 -45.16
CA ARG A 213 -9.19 0.73 -44.19
C ARG A 213 -7.72 0.39 -44.40
N MET A 214 -7.28 0.24 -45.64
CA MET A 214 -5.88 -0.06 -45.96
C MET A 214 -4.96 1.14 -45.67
N LYS A 215 -5.44 2.37 -45.92
CA LYS A 215 -4.72 3.60 -45.54
C LYS A 215 -4.59 3.74 -44.02
N GLU A 216 -5.60 3.32 -43.26
CA GLU A 216 -5.55 3.35 -41.80
C GLU A 216 -4.54 2.33 -41.25
N PHE A 217 -4.51 1.11 -41.83
CA PHE A 217 -3.52 0.09 -41.51
C PHE A 217 -2.08 0.54 -41.82
N GLU A 218 -1.84 1.06 -43.03
CA GLU A 218 -0.54 1.63 -43.44
C GLU A 218 -0.11 2.76 -42.51
N ARG A 219 -1.03 3.65 -42.13
CA ARG A 219 -0.72 4.76 -41.24
C ARG A 219 -0.30 4.28 -39.85
N LEU A 220 -0.98 3.28 -39.31
CA LEU A 220 -0.65 2.70 -38.01
C LEU A 220 0.74 2.06 -38.03
N ILE A 221 1.01 1.21 -39.03
CA ILE A 221 2.31 0.57 -39.26
C ILE A 221 3.44 1.60 -39.39
N ASN A 222 3.25 2.65 -40.21
CA ASN A 222 4.28 3.67 -40.44
C ASN A 222 4.53 4.59 -39.24
N CYS A 223 3.63 4.60 -38.25
CA CYS A 223 3.79 5.37 -37.02
C CYS A 223 4.31 4.53 -35.85
N MET A 224 4.56 3.23 -36.05
CA MET A 224 5.09 2.40 -34.98
C MET A 224 6.56 2.74 -34.67
N PRO A 225 6.95 2.74 -33.39
CA PRO A 225 8.34 2.90 -32.98
C PRO A 225 9.21 1.79 -33.60
N GLN A 226 10.48 2.09 -33.89
CA GLN A 226 11.40 1.18 -34.59
C GLN A 226 11.61 -0.12 -33.80
N GLU A 227 11.55 -0.01 -32.48
CA GLU A 227 11.65 -1.07 -31.48
C GLU A 227 10.58 -2.16 -31.68
N ALA A 228 9.38 -1.79 -32.16
CA ALA A 228 8.29 -2.74 -32.42
C ALA A 228 8.54 -3.67 -33.62
N TRP A 229 9.60 -3.44 -34.41
CA TRP A 229 9.96 -4.25 -35.58
C TRP A 229 11.13 -5.20 -35.35
N ILE A 230 11.77 -5.12 -34.18
CA ILE A 230 13.06 -5.79 -33.88
C ILE A 230 12.88 -6.95 -32.89
N GLN A 231 11.78 -6.98 -32.14
CA GLN A 231 11.33 -8.14 -31.37
C GLN A 231 10.72 -9.21 -32.28
#